data_AF-A0A7J9I4W1-F1
#
_entry.id   AF-A0A7J9I4W1-F1
#
_cell.length_a   1.000
_cell.length_b   1.000
_cell.length_c   1.000
_cell.angle_alpha   90.00
_cell.angle_beta   90.00
_cell.angle_gamma   90.00
#
_symmetry.space_group_name_H-M   'P 1'
#
loop_
_entity.id
_entity.type
_entity.pdbx_description
1 polymer ?
#
loop_
_entity_poly.entity_id
_entity_poly.type
_entity_poly.pdbx_seq_one_letter_code
_entity_poly.pdbx_strand_id
1 'polypeptide(L)'
;SIENAPALEELLPPKGGPNFKYSGADDQEKTEQEQALSAELSNKVKGRQTAREIILWIEETVYPTHGQEITLSVVIQTLLDIGSKSFTHLITVLERYGQVMAKLCSDQDKQVMLISEVGSYWKNNAQMTAITIDRMMGYRLISNLAIVRWVFSPENIEQFHISDRPWEVLRNAVSKTYNRITDLRKEISSLKKSVVSAEEAASNAKADLEAAESKLTLVEGEPVLGENPTKLKHLKSVAEKTKEETVSVHDSLEAKEALFARALDENEVLFLSLYKNFSNVLMERLPDASRDGTLQSLKSVNGDSMAADIEEPSTMEVDDENERPKKSQSNGGKTTNGYNVREKEQWCLSTLGYVKAFSRQYASEIWPHIEKLDAEVFTEDAHPLFRKAVYSGLRRLSNEL
;
A
#
# COMPACT_ATOMS: atom_id res chain seq x y z
N SER A 1 -5.53 -34.18 -8.22
CA SER A 1 -6.85 -34.64 -7.78
C SER A 1 -6.85 -34.73 -6.27
N ILE A 2 -7.83 -34.14 -5.58
CA ILE A 2 -7.96 -34.18 -4.10
C ILE A 2 -8.41 -35.58 -3.64
N GLU A 3 -8.83 -36.43 -4.59
CA GLU A 3 -9.23 -37.82 -4.38
C GLU A 3 -8.22 -38.66 -3.58
N ASN A 4 -6.93 -38.32 -3.64
CA ASN A 4 -5.86 -39.04 -2.93
C ASN A 4 -5.52 -38.45 -1.55
N ALA A 5 -6.12 -37.33 -1.15
CA ALA A 5 -5.85 -36.66 0.12
C ALA A 5 -7.08 -35.87 0.64
N PRO A 6 -8.18 -36.56 1.01
CA PRO A 6 -9.42 -35.91 1.46
C PRO A 6 -9.23 -35.05 2.71
N ALA A 7 -8.24 -35.36 3.55
CA ALA A 7 -7.91 -34.56 4.73
C ALA A 7 -7.36 -33.15 4.40
N LEU A 8 -6.96 -32.89 3.15
CA LEU A 8 -6.48 -31.57 2.70
C LEU A 8 -7.59 -30.73 2.03
N GLU A 9 -8.80 -31.28 1.87
CA GLU A 9 -9.92 -30.58 1.24
C GLU A 9 -10.31 -29.32 2.03
N GLU A 10 -10.22 -29.38 3.36
CA GLU A 10 -10.48 -28.24 4.25
C GLU A 10 -9.46 -27.09 4.11
N LEU A 11 -8.28 -27.37 3.54
CA LEU A 11 -7.24 -26.35 3.29
C LEU A 11 -7.37 -25.68 1.92
N LEU A 12 -8.33 -26.10 1.10
CA LEU A 12 -8.57 -25.48 -0.19
C LEU A 12 -9.07 -24.05 -0.01
N PRO A 13 -8.68 -23.13 -0.90
CA PRO A 13 -9.24 -21.79 -0.87
C PRO A 13 -10.76 -21.85 -1.02
N PRO A 14 -11.51 -20.98 -0.32
CA PRO A 14 -12.95 -20.91 -0.50
C PRO A 14 -13.28 -20.63 -1.96
N LYS A 15 -14.46 -21.06 -2.42
CA LYS A 15 -14.91 -20.76 -3.77
C LYS A 15 -14.89 -19.23 -3.98
N GLY A 16 -14.06 -18.80 -4.92
CA GLY A 16 -13.95 -17.41 -5.29
C GLY A 16 -15.26 -16.91 -5.94
N GLY A 17 -15.55 -15.63 -5.76
CA GLY A 17 -16.72 -14.99 -6.34
C GLY A 17 -17.10 -13.72 -5.60
N PRO A 18 -17.98 -12.91 -6.20
CA PRO A 18 -18.53 -11.74 -5.53
C PRO A 18 -19.46 -12.17 -4.38
N ASN A 19 -19.38 -11.47 -3.26
CA ASN A 19 -20.28 -11.59 -2.13
C ASN A 19 -21.15 -10.33 -2.05
N PHE A 20 -22.16 -10.28 -2.92
CA PHE A 20 -23.04 -9.13 -3.01
C PHE A 20 -24.08 -9.17 -1.88
N LYS A 21 -24.07 -8.15 -1.02
CA LYS A 21 -24.98 -8.07 0.14
C LYS A 21 -26.47 -8.04 -0.22
N TYR A 22 -26.81 -7.58 -1.43
CA TYR A 22 -28.19 -7.34 -1.86
C TYR A 22 -28.68 -8.36 -2.90
N SER A 23 -28.04 -9.53 -3.00
CA SER A 23 -28.62 -10.66 -3.73
C SER A 23 -29.76 -11.23 -2.89
N GLY A 24 -30.99 -11.24 -3.43
CA GLY A 24 -32.23 -11.49 -2.68
C GLY A 24 -32.42 -12.90 -2.11
N ALA A 25 -31.53 -13.37 -1.24
CA ALA A 25 -31.54 -14.72 -0.71
C ALA A 25 -31.46 -14.85 0.81
N ASP A 26 -31.17 -13.82 1.63
CA ASP A 26 -31.21 -13.98 3.09
C ASP A 26 -31.61 -12.68 3.85
N ASP A 27 -32.52 -12.89 4.81
CA ASP A 27 -32.96 -12.08 5.97
C ASP A 27 -33.49 -10.63 5.84
N GLN A 28 -34.73 -10.45 6.32
CA GLN A 28 -35.42 -9.25 6.86
C GLN A 28 -35.84 -8.09 5.93
N GLU A 29 -36.99 -7.47 6.25
CA GLU A 29 -37.59 -6.27 5.61
C GLU A 29 -36.63 -5.07 5.49
N LYS A 30 -35.61 -4.95 6.37
CA LYS A 30 -34.58 -3.89 6.27
C LYS A 30 -33.72 -4.05 5.02
N THR A 31 -33.49 -5.29 4.59
CA THR A 31 -32.75 -5.62 3.38
C THR A 31 -33.56 -5.31 2.12
N GLU A 32 -34.90 -5.27 2.19
CA GLU A 32 -35.75 -4.95 1.02
C GLU A 32 -35.61 -3.50 0.56
N GLN A 33 -35.52 -2.54 1.48
CA GLN A 33 -35.30 -1.13 1.14
C GLN A 33 -33.92 -0.92 0.53
N GLU A 34 -32.88 -1.52 1.10
CA GLU A 34 -31.51 -1.45 0.59
C GLU A 34 -31.37 -2.15 -0.77
N GLN A 35 -32.05 -3.29 -0.96
CA GLN A 35 -32.18 -3.97 -2.25
C GLN A 35 -32.90 -3.10 -3.28
N ALA A 36 -33.99 -2.41 -2.90
CA ALA A 36 -34.69 -1.50 -3.79
C ALA A 36 -33.81 -0.33 -4.23
N LEU A 37 -33.05 0.27 -3.30
CA LEU A 37 -32.06 1.31 -3.61
C LEU A 37 -30.96 0.80 -4.54
N SER A 38 -30.45 -0.40 -4.28
CA SER A 38 -29.44 -1.05 -5.12
C SER A 38 -29.97 -1.30 -6.54
N ALA A 39 -31.21 -1.77 -6.67
CA ALA A 39 -31.88 -1.96 -7.94
C ALA A 39 -32.11 -0.61 -8.67
N GLU A 40 -32.51 0.44 -7.95
CA GLU A 40 -32.68 1.78 -8.50
C GLU A 40 -31.35 2.33 -9.03
N LEU A 41 -30.27 2.25 -8.24
CA LEU A 41 -28.93 2.66 -8.67
C LEU A 41 -28.45 1.86 -9.88
N SER A 42 -28.68 0.54 -9.89
CA SER A 42 -28.39 -0.31 -11.04
C SER A 42 -29.13 0.14 -12.30
N ASN A 43 -30.40 0.53 -12.16
CA ASN A 43 -31.21 1.04 -13.27
C ASN A 43 -30.71 2.42 -13.75
N LYS A 44 -30.30 3.32 -12.85
CA LYS A 44 -29.69 4.61 -13.22
C LYS A 44 -28.39 4.42 -14.01
N VAL A 45 -27.52 3.49 -13.57
CA VAL A 45 -26.26 3.17 -14.26
C VAL A 45 -26.51 2.52 -15.62
N LYS A 46 -27.46 1.57 -15.71
CA LYS A 46 -27.89 0.94 -16.97
C LYS A 46 -28.51 1.96 -17.93
N GLY A 47 -29.30 2.88 -17.38
CA GLY A 47 -29.86 4.05 -18.07
C GLY A 47 -28.81 5.10 -18.47
N ARG A 48 -27.52 4.84 -18.20
CA ARG A 48 -26.38 5.69 -18.56
C ARG A 48 -26.46 7.10 -17.98
N GLN A 49 -27.13 7.29 -16.84
CA GLN A 49 -27.09 8.56 -16.13
C GLN A 49 -25.65 8.97 -15.83
N THR A 50 -25.41 10.27 -15.87
CA THR A 50 -24.12 10.85 -15.53
C THR A 50 -23.85 10.70 -14.04
N ALA A 51 -22.58 10.69 -13.67
CA ALA A 51 -22.23 10.63 -12.26
C ALA A 51 -22.76 11.83 -11.45
N ARG A 52 -22.91 13.01 -12.09
CA ARG A 52 -23.48 14.20 -11.45
C ARG A 52 -24.94 13.98 -11.07
N GLU A 53 -25.74 13.39 -11.96
CA GLU A 53 -27.14 13.06 -11.68
C GLU A 53 -27.25 12.02 -10.55
N ILE A 54 -26.37 11.02 -10.54
CA ILE A 54 -26.33 10.01 -9.46
C ILE A 54 -25.91 10.65 -8.12
N ILE A 55 -24.92 11.56 -8.13
CA ILE A 55 -24.51 12.30 -6.93
C ILE A 55 -25.67 13.12 -6.37
N LEU A 56 -26.38 13.87 -7.22
CA LEU A 56 -27.53 14.67 -6.80
C LEU A 56 -28.63 13.79 -6.19
N TRP A 57 -28.96 12.67 -6.84
CA TRP A 57 -29.93 11.71 -6.29
C TRP A 57 -29.49 11.14 -4.93
N ILE A 58 -28.20 10.81 -4.76
CA ILE A 58 -27.67 10.35 -3.48
C ILE A 58 -27.82 11.43 -2.40
N GLU A 59 -27.41 12.67 -2.69
CA GLU A 59 -27.42 13.77 -1.72
C GLU A 59 -28.83 14.23 -1.34
N GLU A 60 -29.76 14.26 -2.30
CA GLU A 60 -31.10 14.80 -2.10
C GLU A 60 -32.11 13.75 -1.62
N THR A 61 -31.92 12.48 -1.99
CA THR A 61 -32.91 11.42 -1.74
C THR A 61 -32.38 10.32 -0.80
N VAL A 62 -31.23 9.73 -1.12
CA VAL A 62 -30.75 8.53 -0.42
C VAL A 62 -30.17 8.86 0.95
N TYR A 63 -29.23 9.80 0.99
CA TYR A 63 -28.51 10.18 2.20
C TYR A 63 -29.44 10.72 3.31
N PRO A 64 -30.39 11.64 3.03
CA PRO A 64 -31.31 12.14 4.06
C PRO A 64 -32.25 11.06 4.63
N THR A 65 -32.58 10.04 3.82
CA THR A 65 -33.56 9.01 4.18
C THR A 65 -32.92 7.84 4.93
N HIS A 66 -31.74 7.40 4.48
CA HIS A 66 -31.10 6.16 4.97
C HIS A 66 -29.85 6.41 5.80
N GLY A 67 -29.33 7.64 5.83
CA GLY A 67 -28.10 7.97 6.53
C GLY A 67 -26.84 7.51 5.80
N GLN A 68 -25.69 7.84 6.38
CA GLN A 68 -24.40 7.75 5.70
C GLN A 68 -23.92 6.32 5.45
N GLU A 69 -23.97 5.47 6.48
CA GLU A 69 -23.40 4.11 6.42
C GLU A 69 -24.13 3.23 5.41
N ILE A 70 -25.47 3.24 5.44
CA ILE A 70 -26.31 2.51 4.47
C ILE A 70 -26.09 3.04 3.07
N THR A 71 -26.09 4.37 2.89
CA THR A 71 -25.84 5.00 1.57
C THR A 71 -24.49 4.55 1.01
N LEU A 72 -23.42 4.56 1.83
CA LEU A 72 -22.10 4.11 1.42
C LEU A 72 -22.12 2.63 1.05
N SER A 73 -22.62 1.77 1.92
CA SER A 73 -22.63 0.34 1.64
C SER A 73 -23.42 0.01 0.37
N VAL A 74 -24.63 0.52 0.21
CA VAL A 74 -25.47 0.27 -0.98
C VAL A 74 -24.78 0.75 -2.24
N VAL A 75 -24.26 1.98 -2.27
CA VAL A 75 -23.63 2.56 -3.47
C VAL A 75 -22.37 1.77 -3.85
N ILE A 76 -21.50 1.49 -2.89
CA ILE A 76 -20.23 0.79 -3.17
C ILE A 76 -20.47 -0.65 -3.61
N GLN A 77 -21.26 -1.42 -2.86
CA GLN A 77 -21.59 -2.81 -3.22
C GLN A 77 -22.23 -2.89 -4.61
N THR A 78 -23.17 -2.01 -4.92
CA THR A 78 -23.88 -2.02 -6.21
C THR A 78 -22.95 -1.67 -7.37
N LEU A 79 -22.07 -0.66 -7.21
CA LEU A 79 -21.11 -0.30 -8.26
C LEU A 79 -20.07 -1.42 -8.48
N LEU A 80 -19.60 -2.06 -7.40
CA LEU A 80 -18.73 -3.24 -7.52
C LEU A 80 -19.45 -4.38 -8.24
N ASP A 81 -20.74 -4.58 -7.96
CA ASP A 81 -21.54 -5.63 -8.60
C ASP A 81 -21.72 -5.42 -10.10
N ILE A 82 -22.01 -4.19 -10.52
CA ILE A 82 -22.08 -3.82 -11.93
C ILE A 82 -20.73 -4.07 -12.64
N GLY A 83 -19.61 -3.87 -11.93
CA GLY A 83 -18.26 -4.07 -12.44
C GLY A 83 -17.71 -5.51 -12.32
N SER A 84 -18.44 -6.43 -11.69
CA SER A 84 -17.90 -7.73 -11.23
C SER A 84 -17.58 -8.74 -12.34
N LYS A 85 -18.13 -8.55 -13.54
CA LYS A 85 -18.04 -9.51 -14.66
C LYS A 85 -16.62 -9.74 -15.17
N SER A 86 -15.79 -8.69 -15.23
CA SER A 86 -14.37 -8.80 -15.59
C SER A 86 -13.59 -7.57 -15.15
N PHE A 87 -12.26 -7.65 -15.17
CA PHE A 87 -11.39 -6.50 -14.88
C PHE A 87 -11.74 -5.26 -15.70
N THR A 88 -12.01 -5.41 -17.00
CA THR A 88 -12.40 -4.29 -17.86
C THR A 88 -13.71 -3.65 -17.43
N HIS A 89 -14.69 -4.44 -16.96
CA HIS A 89 -15.95 -3.88 -16.45
C HIS A 89 -15.72 -3.09 -15.18
N LEU A 90 -14.92 -3.61 -14.24
CA LEU A 90 -14.54 -2.89 -13.03
C LEU A 90 -13.86 -1.54 -13.36
N ILE A 91 -12.86 -1.55 -14.25
CA ILE A 91 -12.18 -0.33 -14.68
C ILE A 91 -13.15 0.67 -15.30
N THR A 92 -14.04 0.21 -16.18
CA THR A 92 -15.06 1.07 -16.81
C THR A 92 -15.97 1.73 -15.78
N VAL A 93 -16.38 0.99 -14.74
CA VAL A 93 -17.19 1.54 -13.65
C VAL A 93 -16.41 2.56 -12.83
N LEU A 94 -15.15 2.27 -12.48
CA LEU A 94 -14.30 3.20 -11.72
C LEU A 94 -14.02 4.49 -12.50
N GLU A 95 -13.76 4.41 -13.81
CA GLU A 95 -13.53 5.59 -14.64
C GLU A 95 -14.79 6.46 -14.79
N ARG A 96 -15.96 5.82 -14.95
CA ARG A 96 -17.21 6.53 -15.19
C ARG A 96 -17.86 7.07 -13.93
N TYR A 97 -17.85 6.27 -12.86
CA TYR A 97 -18.59 6.51 -11.62
C TYR A 97 -17.69 6.63 -10.38
N GLY A 98 -16.36 6.57 -10.51
CA GLY A 98 -15.43 6.76 -9.40
C GLY A 98 -15.61 8.11 -8.69
N GLN A 99 -16.02 9.16 -9.41
CA GLN A 99 -16.35 10.45 -8.80
C GLN A 99 -17.55 10.38 -7.84
N VAL A 100 -18.49 9.44 -8.04
CA VAL A 100 -19.58 9.17 -7.08
C VAL A 100 -18.99 8.63 -5.78
N MET A 101 -18.07 7.65 -5.88
CA MET A 101 -17.36 7.09 -4.73
C MET A 101 -16.51 8.15 -4.02
N ALA A 102 -15.77 8.98 -4.76
CA ALA A 102 -14.93 10.04 -4.22
C ALA A 102 -15.76 11.10 -3.46
N LYS A 103 -16.92 11.46 -4.00
CA LYS A 103 -17.83 12.41 -3.37
C LYS A 103 -18.42 11.85 -2.07
N LEU A 104 -18.76 10.56 -2.06
CA LEU A 104 -19.26 9.88 -0.87
C LEU A 104 -18.16 9.65 0.17
N CYS A 105 -16.92 9.44 -0.26
CA CYS A 105 -15.76 9.12 0.57
C CYS A 105 -14.77 10.29 0.67
N SER A 106 -15.29 11.46 1.06
CA SER A 106 -14.53 12.72 1.10
C SER A 106 -13.41 12.77 2.14
N ASP A 107 -13.53 11.98 3.20
CA ASP A 107 -12.57 11.93 4.31
C ASP A 107 -12.04 10.52 4.53
N GLN A 108 -11.03 10.43 5.39
CA GLN A 108 -10.29 9.20 5.63
C GLN A 108 -11.14 8.11 6.30
N ASP A 109 -12.09 8.46 7.17
CA ASP A 109 -12.95 7.48 7.85
C ASP A 109 -13.87 6.81 6.83
N LYS A 110 -14.46 7.61 5.93
CA LYS A 110 -15.26 7.11 4.82
C LYS A 110 -14.45 6.31 3.80
N GLN A 111 -13.18 6.67 3.56
CA GLN A 111 -12.28 5.86 2.74
C GLN A 111 -11.99 4.50 3.38
N VAL A 112 -11.83 4.42 4.71
CA VAL A 112 -11.69 3.14 5.42
C VAL A 112 -12.96 2.30 5.24
N MET A 113 -14.15 2.90 5.38
CA MET A 113 -15.42 2.21 5.13
C MET A 113 -15.53 1.69 3.69
N LEU A 114 -15.13 2.48 2.70
CA LEU A 114 -15.06 2.05 1.29
C LEU A 114 -14.16 0.82 1.13
N ILE A 115 -12.97 0.83 1.73
CA ILE A 115 -12.04 -0.30 1.66
C ILE A 115 -12.65 -1.53 2.36
N SER A 116 -13.33 -1.35 3.49
CA SER A 116 -14.05 -2.43 4.18
C SER A 116 -15.19 -3.01 3.33
N GLU A 117 -15.93 -2.19 2.57
CA GLU A 117 -16.98 -2.67 1.67
C GLU A 117 -16.41 -3.47 0.49
N VAL A 118 -15.30 -3.03 -0.11
CA VAL A 118 -14.54 -3.84 -1.10
C VAL A 118 -14.06 -5.14 -0.44
N GLY A 119 -13.63 -5.02 0.82
CA GLY A 119 -13.27 -6.08 1.74
C GLY A 119 -14.34 -7.17 1.85
N SER A 120 -15.57 -6.74 2.12
CA SER A 120 -16.73 -7.61 2.26
C SER A 120 -17.15 -8.21 0.91
N TYR A 121 -17.16 -7.41 -0.16
CA TYR A 121 -17.62 -7.85 -1.48
C TYR A 121 -16.72 -8.94 -2.07
N TRP A 122 -15.40 -8.83 -1.92
CA TRP A 122 -14.44 -9.83 -2.40
C TRP A 122 -13.85 -10.68 -1.28
N LYS A 123 -14.64 -11.00 -0.23
CA LYS A 123 -14.14 -11.71 0.97
C LYS A 123 -13.45 -13.05 0.67
N ASN A 124 -13.93 -13.79 -0.33
CA ASN A 124 -13.36 -15.08 -0.75
C ASN A 124 -12.34 -14.94 -1.91
N ASN A 125 -12.00 -13.72 -2.31
CA ASN A 125 -11.09 -13.46 -3.43
C ASN A 125 -10.09 -12.35 -3.06
N ALA A 126 -9.03 -12.76 -2.35
CA ALA A 126 -7.97 -11.86 -1.91
C ALA A 126 -7.34 -11.09 -3.08
N GLN A 127 -7.09 -11.76 -4.22
CA GLN A 127 -6.53 -11.15 -5.42
C GLN A 127 -7.43 -10.03 -5.97
N MET A 128 -8.74 -10.29 -6.13
CA MET A 128 -9.68 -9.26 -6.60
C MET A 128 -9.78 -8.09 -5.62
N THR A 129 -9.68 -8.35 -4.32
CA THR A 129 -9.62 -7.27 -3.33
C THR A 129 -8.40 -6.40 -3.56
N ALA A 130 -7.21 -7.01 -3.60
CA ALA A 130 -5.95 -6.29 -3.77
C ALA A 130 -5.95 -5.48 -5.07
N ILE A 131 -6.42 -6.08 -6.19
CA ILE A 131 -6.54 -5.39 -7.48
C ILE A 131 -7.52 -4.22 -7.41
N THR A 132 -8.69 -4.40 -6.79
CA THR A 132 -9.70 -3.34 -6.70
C THR A 132 -9.19 -2.15 -5.89
N ILE A 133 -8.61 -2.41 -4.72
CA ILE A 133 -8.01 -1.38 -3.86
C ILE A 133 -6.85 -0.70 -4.60
N ASP A 134 -6.00 -1.47 -5.30
CA ASP A 134 -4.89 -0.93 -6.08
C ASP A 134 -5.34 0.06 -7.16
N ARG A 135 -6.45 -0.27 -7.86
CA ARG A 135 -7.06 0.61 -8.87
C ARG A 135 -7.71 1.83 -8.25
N MET A 136 -8.45 1.68 -7.14
CA MET A 136 -9.03 2.81 -6.42
C MET A 136 -7.95 3.79 -5.94
N MET A 137 -6.80 3.29 -5.47
CA MET A 137 -5.64 4.11 -5.15
C MET A 137 -5.07 4.82 -6.40
N GLY A 138 -4.97 4.13 -7.55
CA GLY A 138 -4.54 4.71 -8.82
C GLY A 138 -5.45 5.84 -9.34
N TYR A 139 -6.76 5.70 -9.16
CA TYR A 139 -7.75 6.75 -9.47
C TYR A 139 -7.90 7.80 -8.37
N ARG A 140 -7.08 7.75 -7.31
CA ARG A 140 -7.10 8.67 -6.16
C ARG A 140 -8.44 8.71 -5.42
N LEU A 141 -9.17 7.58 -5.40
CA LEU A 141 -10.41 7.41 -4.66
C LEU A 141 -10.16 7.11 -3.17
N ILE A 142 -8.99 6.55 -2.86
CA ILE A 142 -8.54 6.23 -1.51
C ILE A 142 -7.09 6.69 -1.32
N SER A 143 -6.76 7.10 -0.10
CA SER A 143 -5.40 7.50 0.29
C SER A 143 -4.62 6.33 0.90
N ASN A 144 -3.28 6.39 0.80
CA ASN A 144 -2.40 5.39 1.41
C ASN A 144 -2.53 5.37 2.94
N LEU A 145 -2.82 6.53 3.55
CA LEU A 145 -3.08 6.60 4.99
C LEU A 145 -4.40 5.90 5.37
N ALA A 146 -5.45 6.01 4.56
CA ALA A 146 -6.69 5.25 4.78
C ALA A 146 -6.44 3.74 4.66
N ILE A 147 -5.60 3.31 3.71
CA ILE A 147 -5.19 1.91 3.58
C ILE A 147 -4.46 1.44 4.85
N VAL A 148 -3.50 2.21 5.37
CA VAL A 148 -2.83 1.88 6.63
C VAL A 148 -3.85 1.73 7.76
N ARG A 149 -4.74 2.69 7.95
CA ARG A 149 -5.80 2.62 8.99
C ARG A 149 -6.70 1.40 8.83
N TRP A 150 -7.09 1.06 7.60
CA TRP A 150 -7.89 -0.12 7.31
C TRP A 150 -7.13 -1.42 7.61
N VAL A 151 -5.84 -1.53 7.25
CA VAL A 151 -5.03 -2.71 7.55
C VAL A 151 -4.95 -2.99 9.05
N PHE A 152 -4.86 -1.94 9.87
CA PHE A 152 -4.85 -2.05 11.33
C PHE A 152 -6.25 -1.88 11.96
N SER A 153 -7.32 -2.14 11.20
CA SER A 153 -8.67 -2.27 11.77
C SER A 153 -8.77 -3.54 12.62
N PRO A 154 -9.62 -3.57 13.66
CA PRO A 154 -9.79 -4.75 14.52
C PRO A 154 -10.07 -6.03 13.73
N GLU A 155 -10.89 -5.97 12.67
CA GLU A 155 -11.25 -7.13 11.87
C GLU A 155 -10.04 -7.73 11.13
N ASN A 156 -9.11 -6.89 10.70
CA ASN A 156 -7.90 -7.32 9.99
C ASN A 156 -6.78 -7.74 10.95
N ILE A 157 -6.63 -7.07 12.09
CA ILE A 157 -5.62 -7.39 13.11
C ILE A 157 -5.75 -8.84 13.53
N GLU A 158 -6.97 -9.33 13.75
CA GLU A 158 -7.21 -10.72 14.13
C GLU A 158 -6.77 -11.74 13.07
N GLN A 159 -6.57 -11.31 11.83
CA GLN A 159 -6.30 -12.19 10.69
C GLN A 159 -4.85 -12.15 10.19
N PHE A 160 -3.96 -11.40 10.83
CA PHE A 160 -2.58 -11.19 10.36
C PHE A 160 -1.73 -12.47 10.21
N HIS A 161 -2.03 -13.55 10.94
CA HIS A 161 -1.35 -14.85 10.83
C HIS A 161 -2.03 -15.83 9.88
N ILE A 162 -3.28 -15.58 9.48
CA ILE A 162 -4.07 -16.49 8.64
C ILE A 162 -4.32 -15.95 7.22
N SER A 163 -4.18 -14.64 7.01
CA SER A 163 -4.48 -13.99 5.74
C SER A 163 -3.35 -13.07 5.31
N ASP A 164 -2.83 -13.27 4.09
CA ASP A 164 -1.85 -12.36 3.47
C ASP A 164 -2.51 -11.12 2.85
N ARG A 165 -3.85 -11.11 2.73
CA ARG A 165 -4.63 -10.04 2.11
C ARG A 165 -4.31 -8.63 2.65
N PRO A 166 -4.38 -8.35 3.96
CA PRO A 166 -4.04 -7.01 4.48
C PRO A 166 -2.59 -6.64 4.18
N TRP A 167 -1.68 -7.61 4.22
CA TRP A 167 -0.26 -7.40 3.96
C TRP A 167 0.04 -7.13 2.48
N GLU A 168 -0.62 -7.82 1.55
CA GLU A 168 -0.50 -7.56 0.12
C GLU A 168 -0.95 -6.13 -0.22
N VAL A 169 -2.11 -5.73 0.30
CA VAL A 169 -2.66 -4.39 0.11
C VAL A 169 -1.72 -3.32 0.70
N LEU A 170 -1.21 -3.55 1.92
CA LEU A 170 -0.26 -2.65 2.56
C LEU A 170 1.04 -2.53 1.75
N ARG A 171 1.61 -3.66 1.29
CA ARG A 171 2.82 -3.68 0.47
C ARG A 171 2.61 -2.89 -0.82
N ASN A 172 1.48 -3.04 -1.49
CA ASN A 172 1.15 -2.28 -2.70
C ASN A 172 1.10 -0.77 -2.43
N ALA A 173 0.48 -0.34 -1.33
CA ALA A 173 0.40 1.08 -0.96
C ALA A 173 1.78 1.70 -0.66
N VAL A 174 2.60 1.02 0.14
CA VAL A 174 3.96 1.50 0.46
C VAL A 174 4.86 1.46 -0.78
N SER A 175 4.81 0.38 -1.57
CA SER A 175 5.57 0.25 -2.83
C SER A 175 5.22 1.35 -3.83
N LYS A 176 3.95 1.73 -3.98
CA LYS A 176 3.58 2.84 -4.87
C LYS A 176 4.16 4.18 -4.42
N THR A 177 4.16 4.45 -3.12
CA THR A 177 4.77 5.67 -2.56
C THR A 177 6.28 5.68 -2.81
N TYR A 178 6.95 4.56 -2.50
CA TYR A 178 8.37 4.35 -2.76
C TYR A 178 8.75 4.55 -4.24
N ASN A 179 7.98 3.94 -5.15
CA ASN A 179 8.22 4.01 -6.59
C ASN A 179 8.04 5.45 -7.10
N ARG A 180 7.00 6.17 -6.66
CA ARG A 180 6.78 7.58 -7.00
C ARG A 180 7.98 8.45 -6.62
N ILE A 181 8.52 8.26 -5.41
CA ILE A 181 9.70 9.01 -4.95
C ILE A 181 10.92 8.65 -5.80
N THR A 182 11.14 7.35 -6.04
CA THR A 182 12.26 6.86 -6.84
C THR A 182 12.22 7.42 -8.26
N ASP A 183 11.05 7.45 -8.89
CA ASP A 183 10.89 7.97 -10.26
C ASP A 183 11.06 9.49 -10.30
N LEU A 184 10.51 10.23 -9.33
CA LEU A 184 10.74 11.68 -9.22
C LEU A 184 12.24 12.02 -9.05
N ARG A 185 13.00 11.25 -8.26
CA ARG A 185 14.46 11.46 -8.16
C ARG A 185 15.18 11.25 -9.49
N LYS A 186 14.79 10.22 -10.24
CA LYS A 186 15.39 9.94 -11.56
C LYS A 186 15.07 11.07 -12.54
N GLU A 187 13.82 11.54 -12.56
CA GLU A 187 13.39 12.67 -13.40
C GLU A 187 14.14 13.96 -13.04
N ILE A 188 14.25 14.29 -11.75
CA ILE A 188 15.02 15.46 -11.27
C ILE A 188 16.49 15.35 -11.67
N SER A 189 17.11 14.17 -11.48
CA SER A 189 18.50 13.94 -11.87
C SER A 189 18.72 14.13 -13.37
N SER A 190 17.78 13.66 -14.21
CA SER A 190 17.80 13.88 -15.65
C SER A 190 17.65 15.36 -16.01
N LEU A 191 16.69 16.06 -15.41
CA LEU A 191 16.45 17.48 -15.65
C LEU A 191 17.62 18.35 -15.23
N LYS A 192 18.29 18.04 -14.10
CA LYS A 192 19.52 18.74 -13.69
C LYS A 192 20.62 18.68 -14.74
N LYS A 193 20.79 17.53 -15.42
CA LYS A 193 21.74 17.41 -16.54
C LYS A 193 21.29 18.23 -17.76
N SER A 194 19.99 18.24 -18.05
CA SER A 194 19.43 19.06 -19.12
C SER A 194 19.58 20.56 -18.86
N VAL A 195 19.43 21.02 -17.61
CA VAL A 195 19.68 22.42 -17.22
C VAL A 195 21.12 22.81 -17.53
N VAL A 196 22.10 22.03 -17.07
CA VAL A 196 23.53 22.32 -17.32
C VAL A 196 23.82 22.40 -18.82
N SER A 197 23.33 21.43 -19.61
CA SER A 197 23.52 21.46 -21.06
C SER A 197 22.84 22.65 -21.74
N ALA A 198 21.66 23.07 -21.27
CA ALA A 198 20.95 24.22 -21.82
C ALA A 198 21.67 25.53 -21.45
N GLU A 199 22.19 25.65 -20.22
CA GLU A 199 22.96 26.80 -19.76
C GLU A 199 24.26 26.96 -20.54
N GLU A 200 24.98 25.87 -20.81
CA GLU A 200 26.16 25.86 -21.68
C GLU A 200 25.81 26.33 -23.10
N ALA A 201 24.71 25.82 -23.68
CA ALA A 201 24.25 26.22 -25.00
C ALA A 201 23.86 27.70 -25.07
N ALA A 202 23.14 28.21 -24.06
CA ALA A 202 22.77 29.62 -23.97
C ALA A 202 24.00 30.52 -23.76
N SER A 203 24.96 30.09 -22.95
CA SER A 203 26.23 30.81 -22.75
C SER A 203 27.03 30.90 -24.06
N ASN A 204 27.14 29.81 -24.81
CA ASN A 204 27.82 29.80 -26.10
C ASN A 204 27.11 30.69 -27.14
N ALA A 205 25.78 30.57 -27.25
CA ALA A 205 24.99 31.40 -28.16
C ALA A 205 25.09 32.90 -27.81
N LYS A 206 25.15 33.23 -26.52
CA LYS A 206 25.36 34.60 -26.04
C LYS A 206 26.77 35.09 -26.37
N ALA A 207 27.80 34.26 -26.15
CA ALA A 207 29.19 34.61 -26.47
C ALA A 207 29.38 34.84 -27.98
N ASP A 208 28.76 34.00 -28.83
CA ASP A 208 28.79 34.17 -30.29
C ASP A 208 28.10 35.47 -30.74
N LEU A 209 26.98 35.83 -30.10
CA LEU A 209 26.30 37.11 -30.32
C LEU A 209 27.20 38.29 -29.92
N GLU A 210 27.73 38.29 -28.69
CA GLU A 210 28.59 39.36 -28.17
C GLU A 210 29.88 39.52 -29.01
N ALA A 211 30.46 38.41 -29.49
CA ALA A 211 31.62 38.42 -30.37
C ALA A 211 31.28 39.02 -31.75
N ALA A 212 30.12 38.71 -32.32
CA ALA A 212 29.64 39.30 -33.57
C ALA A 212 29.34 40.80 -33.42
N GLU A 213 28.72 41.21 -32.30
CA GLU A 213 28.45 42.62 -31.99
C GLU A 213 29.76 43.42 -31.79
N SER A 214 30.74 42.85 -31.08
CA SER A 214 32.03 43.51 -30.83
C SER A 214 32.83 43.80 -32.11
N LYS A 215 32.81 42.86 -33.07
CA LYS A 215 33.40 43.06 -34.41
C LYS A 215 32.74 44.21 -35.18
N LEU A 216 31.45 44.47 -34.91
CA LEU A 216 30.70 45.57 -35.52
C LEU A 216 31.05 46.93 -34.89
N THR A 217 31.40 46.95 -33.60
CA THR A 217 31.77 48.18 -32.86
C THR A 217 33.21 48.66 -33.07
N LEU A 218 34.14 47.80 -33.51
CA LEU A 218 35.56 48.12 -33.70
C LEU A 218 35.90 48.75 -35.08
N VAL A 219 34.92 49.23 -35.84
CA VAL A 219 35.14 49.81 -37.17
C VAL A 219 34.89 51.33 -37.16
N GLU A 220 35.89 52.08 -36.70
CA GLU A 220 36.09 53.50 -37.03
C GLU A 220 37.14 53.60 -38.15
N GLY A 221 36.73 53.86 -39.41
CA GLY A 221 37.70 54.31 -40.42
C GLY A 221 37.39 54.13 -41.90
N GLU A 222 37.24 52.91 -42.43
CA GLU A 222 37.07 52.66 -43.88
C GLU A 222 36.26 51.39 -44.20
N PRO A 223 35.61 51.31 -45.39
CA PRO A 223 34.53 50.36 -45.62
C PRO A 223 35.07 49.02 -46.15
N VAL A 224 35.03 47.97 -45.33
CA VAL A 224 35.13 46.58 -45.81
C VAL A 224 34.04 45.73 -45.17
N LEU A 225 33.16 45.21 -46.04
CA LEU A 225 32.17 44.14 -45.86
C LEU A 225 31.80 43.82 -44.41
N GLY A 226 30.99 44.70 -43.80
CA GLY A 226 30.35 44.43 -42.51
C GLY A 226 29.62 43.08 -42.55
N GLU A 227 29.75 42.30 -41.47
CA GLU A 227 29.00 41.04 -41.35
C GLU A 227 27.52 41.29 -41.64
N ASN A 228 26.94 40.41 -42.46
CA ASN A 228 25.61 40.61 -43.02
C ASN A 228 24.57 40.80 -41.90
N PRO A 229 23.75 41.86 -41.89
CA PRO A 229 22.74 42.12 -40.85
C PRO A 229 21.73 40.96 -40.66
N THR A 230 21.56 40.10 -41.67
CA THR A 230 20.79 38.85 -41.49
C THR A 230 21.45 37.83 -40.57
N LYS A 231 22.79 37.74 -40.56
CA LYS A 231 23.54 36.86 -39.65
C LYS A 231 23.39 37.32 -38.20
N LEU A 232 23.49 38.62 -37.94
CA LEU A 232 23.32 39.17 -36.59
C LEU A 232 21.89 38.93 -36.07
N LYS A 233 20.86 39.16 -36.91
CA LYS A 233 19.47 38.84 -36.57
C LYS A 233 19.28 37.35 -36.26
N HIS A 234 19.93 36.48 -37.03
CA HIS A 234 19.88 35.03 -36.78
C HIS A 234 20.54 34.67 -35.43
N LEU A 235 21.75 35.16 -35.15
CA LEU A 235 22.42 34.93 -33.85
C LEU A 235 21.59 35.43 -32.68
N LYS A 236 20.95 36.61 -32.82
CA LYS A 236 20.05 37.14 -31.80
C LYS A 236 18.85 36.21 -31.56
N SER A 237 18.22 35.73 -32.63
CA SER A 237 17.13 34.76 -32.53
C SER A 237 17.57 33.44 -31.89
N VAL A 238 18.78 32.96 -32.17
CA VAL A 238 19.34 31.75 -31.55
C VAL A 238 19.62 31.97 -30.06
N ALA A 239 20.19 33.13 -29.69
CA ALA A 239 20.42 33.49 -28.28
C ALA A 239 19.11 33.65 -27.49
N GLU A 240 18.09 34.26 -28.10
CA GLU A 240 16.74 34.36 -27.50
C GLU A 240 16.11 32.98 -27.32
N LYS A 241 16.16 32.13 -28.35
CA LYS A 241 15.59 30.78 -28.30
C LYS A 241 16.27 29.89 -27.26
N THR A 242 17.60 29.88 -27.22
CA THR A 242 18.35 29.08 -26.22
C THR A 242 18.10 29.57 -24.80
N LYS A 243 17.91 30.88 -24.61
CA LYS A 243 17.49 31.45 -23.32
C LYS A 243 16.05 31.07 -22.94
N GLU A 244 15.13 31.00 -23.89
CA GLU A 244 13.76 30.53 -23.62
C GLU A 244 13.76 29.03 -23.26
N GLU A 245 14.57 28.23 -23.96
CA GLU A 245 14.77 26.81 -23.67
C GLU A 245 15.37 26.61 -22.26
N THR A 246 16.36 27.41 -21.82
CA THR A 246 16.90 27.30 -20.45
C THR A 246 15.84 27.60 -19.39
N VAL A 247 15.07 28.66 -19.57
CA VAL A 247 13.98 29.03 -18.65
C VAL A 247 12.95 27.89 -18.58
N SER A 248 12.52 27.34 -19.72
CA SER A 248 11.55 26.24 -19.76
C SER A 248 12.04 24.97 -19.04
N VAL A 249 13.32 24.63 -19.16
CA VAL A 249 13.91 23.48 -18.47
C VAL A 249 14.03 23.76 -16.96
N HIS A 250 14.36 24.99 -16.56
CA HIS A 250 14.41 25.39 -15.16
C HIS A 250 13.01 25.32 -14.51
N ASP A 251 11.98 25.85 -15.17
CA ASP A 251 10.59 25.78 -14.69
C ASP A 251 10.13 24.33 -14.52
N SER A 252 10.53 23.45 -15.45
CA SER A 252 10.23 22.01 -15.38
C SER A 252 10.94 21.34 -14.20
N LEU A 253 12.19 21.71 -13.93
CA LEU A 253 12.94 21.22 -12.78
C LEU A 253 12.29 21.66 -11.47
N GLU A 254 11.96 22.94 -11.33
CA GLU A 254 11.32 23.51 -10.14
C GLU A 254 9.97 22.82 -9.86
N ALA A 255 9.14 22.62 -10.90
CA ALA A 255 7.87 21.92 -10.76
C ALA A 255 8.05 20.47 -10.25
N LYS A 256 9.09 19.76 -10.73
CA LYS A 256 9.39 18.39 -10.28
C LYS A 256 9.96 18.36 -8.86
N GLU A 257 10.81 19.30 -8.50
CA GLU A 257 11.32 19.45 -7.14
C GLU A 257 10.18 19.76 -6.15
N ALA A 258 9.21 20.60 -6.53
CA ALA A 258 8.02 20.85 -5.71
C ALA A 258 7.10 19.63 -5.55
N LEU A 259 7.00 18.77 -6.57
CA LEU A 259 6.27 17.49 -6.47
C LEU A 259 7.01 16.48 -5.61
N PHE A 260 8.34 16.47 -5.66
CA PHE A 260 9.19 15.62 -4.86
C PHE A 260 9.15 15.99 -3.38
N ALA A 261 9.22 17.28 -3.04
CA ALA A 261 9.06 17.76 -1.67
C ALA A 261 7.72 17.31 -1.07
N ARG A 262 6.60 17.51 -1.78
CA ARG A 262 5.28 17.03 -1.35
C ARG A 262 5.23 15.51 -1.16
N ALA A 263 5.88 14.75 -2.04
CA ALA A 263 5.92 13.30 -1.93
C ALA A 263 6.72 12.83 -0.70
N LEU A 264 7.79 13.56 -0.31
CA LEU A 264 8.53 13.28 0.92
C LEU A 264 7.70 13.57 2.16
N ASP A 265 6.95 14.67 2.19
CA ASP A 265 6.05 14.99 3.30
C ASP A 265 4.94 13.94 3.45
N GLU A 266 4.31 13.53 2.35
CA GLU A 266 3.30 12.45 2.32
C GLU A 266 3.88 11.13 2.86
N ASN A 267 5.13 10.82 2.50
CA ASN A 267 5.82 9.59 2.89
C ASN A 267 6.24 9.60 4.37
N GLU A 268 6.64 10.75 4.90
CA GLU A 268 6.89 10.92 6.33
C GLU A 268 5.65 10.58 7.15
N VAL A 269 4.51 11.20 6.81
CA VAL A 269 3.23 10.98 7.50
C VAL A 269 2.80 9.52 7.37
N LEU A 270 3.02 8.90 6.21
CA LEU A 270 2.74 7.48 5.97
C LEU A 270 3.56 6.57 6.88
N PHE A 271 4.87 6.77 6.95
CA PHE A 271 5.74 5.93 7.79
C PHE A 271 5.48 6.15 9.28
N LEU A 272 5.27 7.39 9.73
CA LEU A 272 4.87 7.66 11.11
C LEU A 272 3.58 6.93 11.46
N SER A 273 2.55 7.04 10.62
CA SER A 273 1.28 6.32 10.83
C SER A 273 1.49 4.81 10.85
N LEU A 274 2.25 4.27 9.90
CA LEU A 274 2.52 2.84 9.77
C LEU A 274 3.20 2.27 11.02
N TYR A 275 4.30 2.87 11.47
CA TYR A 275 5.05 2.38 12.62
C TYR A 275 4.34 2.64 13.95
N LYS A 276 3.57 3.73 14.09
CA LYS A 276 2.70 3.94 15.25
C LYS A 276 1.66 2.83 15.38
N ASN A 277 0.98 2.48 14.28
CA ASN A 277 0.01 1.39 14.30
C ASN A 277 0.66 0.03 14.62
N PHE A 278 1.83 -0.27 14.04
CA PHE A 278 2.58 -1.46 14.43
C PHE A 278 2.95 -1.49 15.91
N SER A 279 3.45 -0.36 16.44
CA SER A 279 3.84 -0.25 17.84
C SER A 279 2.65 -0.50 18.76
N ASN A 280 1.52 0.17 18.52
CA ASN A 280 0.30 0.03 19.32
C ASN A 280 -0.21 -1.41 19.34
N VAL A 281 -0.37 -2.02 18.16
CA VAL A 281 -0.92 -3.37 18.01
C VAL A 281 0.01 -4.44 18.60
N LEU A 282 1.32 -4.23 18.53
CA LEU A 282 2.30 -5.14 19.15
C LEU A 282 2.41 -4.93 20.67
N MET A 283 2.27 -3.71 21.18
CA MET A 283 2.27 -3.44 22.63
C MET A 283 1.11 -4.14 23.33
N GLU A 284 -0.07 -4.19 22.71
CA GLU A 284 -1.25 -4.87 23.29
C GLU A 284 -1.11 -6.40 23.32
N ARG A 285 -0.38 -6.98 22.36
CA ARG A 285 -0.37 -8.43 22.12
C ARG A 285 0.93 -9.13 22.52
N LEU A 286 2.07 -8.44 22.58
CA LEU A 286 3.32 -9.06 23.02
C LEU A 286 3.34 -9.31 24.53
N PRO A 287 4.04 -10.36 25.01
CA PRO A 287 4.25 -10.58 26.44
C PRO A 287 5.04 -9.44 27.09
N ASP A 288 4.81 -9.17 28.38
CA ASP A 288 5.53 -8.14 29.11
C ASP A 288 7.06 -8.29 28.97
N ALA A 289 7.73 -7.18 28.64
CA ALA A 289 9.16 -7.10 28.40
C ALA A 289 10.05 -7.57 29.59
N SER A 290 9.45 -7.77 30.77
CA SER A 290 10.11 -8.28 31.97
C SER A 290 10.45 -9.78 31.91
N ARG A 291 9.84 -10.54 30.99
CA ARG A 291 10.14 -11.96 30.75
C ARG A 291 11.05 -12.08 29.53
N ASP A 292 12.37 -12.07 29.75
CA ASP A 292 13.44 -12.32 28.76
C ASP A 292 13.06 -11.96 27.31
N GLY A 293 13.45 -10.75 26.88
CA GLY A 293 13.22 -10.14 25.56
C GLY A 293 13.85 -10.85 24.36
N THR A 294 13.89 -12.18 24.37
CA THR A 294 14.40 -13.03 23.30
C THR A 294 13.23 -13.71 22.59
N LEU A 295 13.25 -13.75 21.25
CA LEU A 295 12.29 -14.51 20.43
C LEU A 295 12.17 -16.00 20.83
N GLN A 296 13.08 -16.50 21.65
CA GLN A 296 13.12 -17.86 22.18
C GLN A 296 12.09 -18.07 23.31
N SER A 297 11.70 -17.03 24.06
CA SER A 297 10.61 -17.09 25.04
C SER A 297 9.23 -17.21 24.39
N LEU A 298 9.07 -16.66 23.18
CA LEU A 298 7.90 -16.92 22.31
C LEU A 298 7.89 -18.33 21.70
N LYS A 299 9.00 -19.08 21.78
CA LYS A 299 9.13 -20.45 21.24
C LYS A 299 9.15 -21.53 22.33
N SER A 300 9.23 -21.15 23.62
CA SER A 300 9.54 -22.07 24.72
C SER A 300 8.30 -22.72 25.36
N VAL A 301 7.47 -23.38 24.57
CA VAL A 301 6.52 -24.41 25.04
C VAL A 301 6.68 -25.73 24.27
N ASN A 302 7.72 -25.90 23.45
CA ASN A 302 8.08 -27.20 22.87
C ASN A 302 9.44 -27.68 23.39
N GLY A 303 9.41 -28.23 24.60
CA GLY A 303 10.43 -29.14 25.09
C GLY A 303 9.88 -30.57 25.08
N ASP A 304 9.62 -31.12 23.90
CA ASP A 304 9.67 -32.57 23.69
C ASP A 304 10.51 -32.83 22.44
N SER A 305 11.74 -33.23 22.74
CA SER A 305 12.79 -33.66 21.82
C SER A 305 12.31 -34.83 20.97
N MET A 306 11.94 -34.58 19.72
CA MET A 306 12.18 -35.57 18.68
C MET A 306 13.65 -35.44 18.28
N ALA A 307 14.48 -36.26 18.93
CA ALA A 307 15.86 -36.45 18.53
C ALA A 307 15.85 -36.92 17.07
N ALA A 308 16.63 -36.23 16.24
CA ALA A 308 16.97 -36.71 14.91
C ALA A 308 17.90 -37.92 15.09
N ASP A 309 17.45 -39.09 14.65
CA ASP A 309 18.27 -40.29 14.55
C ASP A 309 19.48 -40.01 13.63
N ILE A 310 20.67 -40.27 14.17
CA ILE A 310 21.91 -40.44 13.43
C ILE A 310 22.05 -41.95 13.19
N GLU A 311 22.17 -42.35 11.91
CA GLU A 311 22.54 -43.68 11.42
C GLU A 311 23.75 -44.25 12.19
N GLU A 312 23.80 -45.50 12.70
CA GLU A 312 23.98 -46.83 12.05
C GLU A 312 24.35 -47.83 13.21
N PRO A 313 24.51 -49.18 13.05
CA PRO A 313 23.99 -50.15 12.08
C PRO A 313 23.34 -51.42 12.73
N SER A 314 22.74 -52.23 11.85
CA SER A 314 22.24 -53.62 11.98
C SER A 314 22.80 -54.53 13.10
N THR A 315 21.90 -55.21 13.82
CA THR A 315 22.08 -56.60 14.31
C THR A 315 20.71 -57.28 14.47
N MET A 316 20.62 -58.55 14.03
CA MET A 316 19.43 -59.42 14.03
C MET A 316 19.11 -60.05 15.40
N GLU A 317 17.90 -60.62 15.49
CA GLU A 317 17.35 -61.63 16.44
C GLU A 317 16.44 -61.09 17.57
N VAL A 318 15.27 -61.64 17.94
CA VAL A 318 14.36 -62.76 17.55
C VAL A 318 13.01 -62.45 18.27
N ASP A 319 11.90 -62.96 17.73
CA ASP A 319 10.53 -62.92 18.27
C ASP A 319 10.41 -63.27 19.76
N ASP A 320 9.47 -62.61 20.46
CA ASP A 320 8.60 -63.32 21.41
C ASP A 320 7.27 -62.57 21.64
N GLU A 321 6.19 -63.36 21.69
CA GLU A 321 4.80 -62.91 21.74
C GLU A 321 4.30 -62.49 23.14
N ASN A 322 3.19 -61.74 23.11
CA ASN A 322 2.15 -61.57 24.14
C ASN A 322 2.46 -60.73 25.39
N GLU A 323 1.79 -59.56 25.49
CA GLU A 323 0.70 -59.34 26.46
C GLU A 323 0.10 -57.92 26.30
N ARG A 324 -1.22 -57.84 26.10
CA ARG A 324 -2.03 -56.63 26.39
C ARG A 324 -2.48 -56.74 27.86
N PRO A 325 -2.58 -55.63 28.65
CA PRO A 325 -3.74 -54.75 28.49
C PRO A 325 -3.59 -53.25 28.89
N LYS A 326 -4.43 -52.43 28.25
CA LYS A 326 -5.17 -51.25 28.75
C LYS A 326 -4.45 -50.26 29.69
N LYS A 327 -4.15 -49.07 29.16
CA LYS A 327 -4.43 -47.79 29.84
C LYS A 327 -5.02 -46.79 28.84
N SER A 328 -6.33 -46.67 28.86
CA SER A 328 -7.05 -45.52 28.31
C SER A 328 -6.65 -44.28 29.12
N GLN A 329 -5.76 -43.45 28.58
CA GLN A 329 -5.57 -42.10 29.09
C GLN A 329 -6.56 -41.18 28.34
N SER A 330 -7.49 -40.65 29.11
CA SER A 330 -8.42 -39.61 28.70
C SER A 330 -7.65 -38.33 28.35
N ASN A 331 -7.41 -38.09 27.07
CA ASN A 331 -6.97 -36.78 26.59
C ASN A 331 -8.21 -35.91 26.34
N GLY A 332 -8.76 -35.35 27.41
CA GLY A 332 -9.85 -34.39 27.35
C GLY A 332 -9.70 -33.38 28.46
N GLY A 333 -8.98 -32.28 28.22
CA GLY A 333 -8.94 -31.19 29.19
C GLY A 333 -7.89 -30.08 29.02
N LYS A 334 -6.94 -30.17 28.08
CA LYS A 334 -5.83 -29.18 27.97
C LYS A 334 -5.62 -28.53 26.60
N THR A 335 -6.45 -28.82 25.61
CA THR A 335 -6.20 -28.43 24.21
C THR A 335 -6.48 -26.96 23.92
N THR A 336 -7.60 -26.40 24.38
CA THR A 336 -8.05 -25.05 23.98
C THR A 336 -7.09 -23.94 24.40
N ASN A 337 -6.55 -24.01 25.62
CA ASN A 337 -5.60 -22.99 26.10
C ASN A 337 -4.24 -23.06 25.40
N GLY A 338 -3.79 -24.27 25.02
CA GLY A 338 -2.55 -24.46 24.26
C GLY A 338 -2.65 -23.98 22.81
N TYR A 339 -3.80 -24.18 22.16
CA TYR A 339 -4.05 -23.67 20.81
C TYR A 339 -4.06 -22.13 20.77
N ASN A 340 -4.74 -21.47 21.72
CA ASN A 340 -4.79 -20.01 21.79
C ASN A 340 -3.41 -19.38 22.06
N VAL A 341 -2.59 -20.00 22.91
CA VAL A 341 -1.20 -19.55 23.16
C VAL A 341 -0.36 -19.68 21.89
N ARG A 342 -0.44 -20.83 21.20
CA ARG A 342 0.29 -21.06 19.94
C ARG A 342 -0.16 -20.10 18.84
N GLU A 343 -1.45 -19.84 18.72
CA GLU A 343 -2.00 -18.89 17.75
C GLU A 343 -1.49 -17.47 18.00
N LYS A 344 -1.53 -17.02 19.26
CA LYS A 344 -0.99 -15.72 19.66
C LYS A 344 0.51 -15.60 19.36
N GLU A 345 1.29 -16.66 19.60
CA GLU A 345 2.71 -16.72 19.24
C GLU A 345 2.92 -16.59 17.73
N GLN A 346 2.15 -17.33 16.91
CA GLN A 346 2.23 -17.24 15.45
C GLN A 346 1.86 -15.84 14.94
N TRP A 347 0.82 -15.24 15.51
CA TRP A 347 0.45 -13.85 15.24
C TRP A 347 1.59 -12.88 15.52
N CYS A 348 2.25 -13.01 16.67
CA CYS A 348 3.37 -12.15 17.04
C CYS A 348 4.56 -12.33 16.09
N LEU A 349 4.93 -13.58 15.79
CA LEU A 349 6.05 -13.91 14.91
C LEU A 349 5.81 -13.43 13.47
N SER A 350 4.60 -13.64 12.94
CA SER A 350 4.19 -13.16 11.62
C SER A 350 4.29 -11.63 11.54
N THR A 351 3.67 -10.93 12.50
CA THR A 351 3.63 -9.47 12.53
C THR A 351 5.02 -8.85 12.69
N LEU A 352 5.85 -9.37 13.60
CA LEU A 352 7.25 -8.93 13.74
C LEU A 352 8.08 -9.24 12.49
N GLY A 353 7.79 -10.35 11.80
CA GLY A 353 8.35 -10.69 10.50
C GLY A 353 8.04 -9.64 9.45
N TYR A 354 6.78 -9.19 9.37
CA TYR A 354 6.37 -8.09 8.50
C TYR A 354 7.04 -6.78 8.87
N VAL A 355 7.07 -6.39 10.14
CA VAL A 355 7.78 -5.17 10.60
C VAL A 355 9.22 -5.16 10.11
N LYS A 356 9.95 -6.27 10.30
CA LYS A 356 11.32 -6.41 9.83
C LYS A 356 11.42 -6.36 8.30
N ALA A 357 10.51 -7.02 7.59
CA ALA A 357 10.49 -7.04 6.13
C ALA A 357 10.24 -5.65 5.53
N PHE A 358 9.24 -4.91 6.03
CA PHE A 358 8.94 -3.53 5.61
C PHE A 358 10.13 -2.61 5.92
N SER A 359 10.68 -2.70 7.14
CA SER A 359 11.85 -1.91 7.55
C SER A 359 13.04 -2.14 6.62
N ARG A 360 13.29 -3.38 6.21
CA ARG A 360 14.38 -3.74 5.29
C ARG A 360 14.10 -3.28 3.86
N GLN A 361 12.89 -3.52 3.36
CA GLN A 361 12.54 -3.27 1.96
C GLN A 361 12.54 -1.78 1.63
N TYR A 362 12.08 -0.94 2.55
CA TYR A 362 11.95 0.50 2.35
C TYR A 362 12.98 1.32 3.12
N ALA A 363 14.10 0.68 3.53
CA ALA A 363 15.10 1.30 4.41
C ALA A 363 15.61 2.66 3.89
N SER A 364 15.86 2.79 2.57
CA SER A 364 16.33 4.04 1.97
C SER A 364 15.36 5.21 2.15
N GLU A 365 14.06 4.93 2.29
CA GLU A 365 13.01 5.93 2.48
C GLU A 365 12.64 6.13 3.93
N ILE A 366 13.00 5.20 4.81
CA ILE A 366 12.76 5.30 6.25
C ILE A 366 13.87 6.12 6.92
N TRP A 367 15.13 5.93 6.50
CA TRP A 367 16.30 6.63 7.06
C TRP A 367 16.17 8.16 7.12
N PRO A 368 15.66 8.86 6.07
CA PRO A 368 15.45 10.30 6.14
C PRO A 368 14.50 10.78 7.24
N HIS A 369 13.65 9.89 7.77
CA HIS A 369 12.66 10.20 8.80
C HIS A 369 13.02 9.56 10.16
N ILE A 370 14.23 9.00 10.32
CA ILE A 370 14.60 8.22 11.50
C ILE A 370 14.56 9.05 12.79
N GLU A 371 14.97 10.31 12.76
CA GLU A 371 14.99 11.17 13.95
C GLU A 371 13.57 11.39 14.50
N LYS A 372 12.60 11.63 13.61
CA LYS A 372 11.19 11.78 13.99
C LYS A 372 10.59 10.45 14.46
N LEU A 373 10.95 9.35 13.80
CA LEU A 373 10.52 8.01 14.22
C LEU A 373 11.08 7.62 15.59
N ASP A 374 12.34 7.94 15.89
CA ASP A 374 12.95 7.73 17.20
C ASP A 374 12.25 8.57 18.28
N ALA A 375 11.91 9.83 17.97
CA ALA A 375 11.22 10.73 18.90
C ALA A 375 9.76 10.33 19.18
N GLU A 376 9.04 9.81 18.18
CA GLU A 376 7.58 9.59 18.30
C GLU A 376 7.16 8.13 18.38
N VAL A 377 8.00 7.17 17.95
CA VAL A 377 7.59 5.77 17.75
C VAL A 377 8.55 4.76 18.35
N PHE A 378 9.86 4.95 18.18
CA PHE A 378 10.89 4.05 18.71
C PHE A 378 11.43 4.53 20.06
N THR A 379 10.54 5.11 20.88
CA THR A 379 10.84 5.59 22.24
C THR A 379 11.21 4.44 23.18
N GLU A 380 11.71 4.77 24.37
CA GLU A 380 12.03 3.77 25.41
C GLU A 380 10.80 2.95 25.82
N ASP A 381 9.61 3.56 25.78
CA ASP A 381 8.32 2.92 26.07
C ASP A 381 7.90 1.89 25.02
N ALA A 382 8.46 1.96 23.79
CA ALA A 382 8.12 1.04 22.74
C ALA A 382 8.67 -0.38 23.04
N HIS A 383 7.85 -1.39 22.73
CA HIS A 383 8.17 -2.78 23.06
C HIS A 383 9.55 -3.20 22.50
N PRO A 384 10.47 -3.79 23.32
CA PRO A 384 11.84 -4.10 22.87
C PRO A 384 11.92 -5.02 21.65
N LEU A 385 11.05 -6.04 21.56
CA LEU A 385 10.98 -6.92 20.37
C LEU A 385 10.58 -6.18 19.09
N PHE A 386 9.70 -5.17 19.19
CA PHE A 386 9.32 -4.34 18.06
C PHE A 386 10.51 -3.49 17.60
N ARG A 387 11.16 -2.75 18.52
CA ARG A 387 12.38 -1.98 18.23
C ARG A 387 13.48 -2.86 17.61
N LYS A 388 13.71 -4.05 18.18
CA LYS A 388 14.66 -5.04 17.65
C LYS A 388 14.32 -5.49 16.22
N ALA A 389 13.04 -5.73 15.91
CA ALA A 389 12.60 -6.11 14.57
C ALA A 389 12.86 -4.99 13.55
N VAL A 390 12.52 -3.75 13.90
CA VAL A 390 12.78 -2.56 13.07
C VAL A 390 14.27 -2.38 12.85
N TYR A 391 15.07 -2.32 13.92
CA TYR A 391 16.52 -2.08 13.84
C TYR A 391 17.23 -3.20 13.07
N SER A 392 16.80 -4.45 13.24
CA SER A 392 17.29 -5.57 12.44
C SER A 392 16.98 -5.41 10.95
N GLY A 393 15.81 -4.86 10.61
CA GLY A 393 15.44 -4.57 9.22
C GLY A 393 16.25 -3.43 8.62
N LEU A 394 16.41 -2.33 9.39
CA LEU A 394 17.21 -1.16 9.00
C LEU A 394 18.72 -1.40 9.01
N ARG A 395 19.17 -2.54 9.56
CA ARG A 395 20.59 -2.84 9.85
C ARG A 395 21.24 -1.81 10.79
N ARG A 396 20.46 -1.27 11.73
CA ARG A 396 20.95 -0.42 12.82
C ARG A 396 21.53 -1.31 13.92
N LEU A 397 22.73 -0.98 14.41
CA LEU A 397 23.36 -1.71 15.52
C LEU A 397 22.52 -1.55 16.78
N SER A 398 22.14 -2.67 17.40
CA SER A 398 21.27 -2.69 18.60
C SER A 398 21.97 -2.25 19.89
N ASN A 399 23.19 -1.69 19.81
CA ASN A 399 23.97 -1.26 20.97
C ASN A 399 23.60 0.16 21.48
N GLU A 400 22.57 0.79 20.91
CA GLU A 400 21.98 2.05 21.36
C GLU A 400 20.67 1.85 22.15
N LEU A 401 20.39 0.62 22.60
CA LEU A 401 19.18 0.25 23.35
C LEU A 401 19.38 0.30 24.87
#